data_AF-A0A813K5E7-F1
#
_entry.id   AF-A0A813K5E7-F1
#
_cell.length_a   1.000
_cell.length_b   1.000
_cell.length_c   1.000
_cell.angle_alpha   90.00
_cell.angle_beta   90.00
_cell.angle_gamma   90.00
#
_symmetry.space_group_name_H-M   'P 1'
#
loop_
_entity.id
_entity.type
_entity.pdbx_description
1 polymer ?
#
loop_
_entity_poly.entity_id
_entity_poly.type
_entity_poly.pdbx_seq_one_letter_code
_entity_poly.pdbx_strand_id
1 'polypeptide(L)'
;EKNDQLVAKGIHFLSSSAATHWPQSPFEDPAVLSGICEKVVFPNILLRDSDVELFEDNCSEYVRRDMEGADQETRRRSSMDLVKAMGRLNEAK
;
A
#
# COMPACT_ATOMS: atom_id res chain seq x y z
N GLU A 1 2.47 -12.30 10.21
CA GLU A 1 3.25 -13.16 9.29
C GLU A 1 4.73 -12.77 9.33
N LYS A 2 5.68 -13.67 8.97
CA LYS A 2 7.13 -13.53 9.23
C LYS A 2 7.81 -12.30 8.59
N ASN A 3 7.24 -11.75 7.51
CA ASN A 3 7.87 -10.70 6.71
C ASN A 3 7.02 -9.42 6.57
N ASP A 4 5.98 -9.24 7.39
CA ASP A 4 5.01 -8.15 7.20
C ASP A 4 5.63 -6.77 7.21
N GLN A 5 6.46 -6.50 8.21
CA GLN A 5 7.15 -5.23 8.33
C GLN A 5 8.08 -4.97 7.14
N LEU A 6 8.78 -6.01 6.65
CA LEU A 6 9.68 -5.87 5.51
C LEU A 6 8.89 -5.54 4.24
N VAL A 7 7.80 -6.27 3.98
CA VAL A 7 6.96 -6.06 2.81
C VAL A 7 6.30 -4.69 2.86
N ALA A 8 5.70 -4.31 3.99
CA ALA A 8 5.07 -3.00 4.15
C ALA A 8 6.08 -1.86 3.94
N LYS A 9 7.26 -1.93 4.56
CA LYS A 9 8.32 -0.92 4.37
C LYS A 9 8.84 -0.86 2.93
N GLY A 10 8.95 -2.00 2.24
CA GLY A 10 9.30 -2.04 0.82
C GLY A 10 8.26 -1.34 -0.06
N ILE A 11 6.97 -1.58 0.18
CA ILE A 11 5.88 -0.92 -0.55
C ILE A 11 5.83 0.57 -0.22
N HIS A 12 6.02 0.95 1.05
CA HIS A 12 6.10 2.35 1.47
C HIS A 12 7.28 3.09 0.80
N PHE A 13 8.42 2.41 0.62
CA PHE A 13 9.55 2.95 -0.14
C PHE A 13 9.16 3.23 -1.60
N LEU A 14 8.43 2.32 -2.26
CA LEU A 14 7.91 2.56 -3.62
C LEU A 14 6.95 3.75 -3.65
N SER A 15 6.07 3.89 -2.66
CA SER A 15 5.16 5.03 -2.53
C SER A 15 5.92 6.36 -2.44
N SER A 16 6.94 6.40 -1.58
CA SER A 16 7.81 7.57 -1.42
C SER A 16 8.60 7.89 -2.70
N SER A 17 9.05 6.85 -3.40
CA SER A 17 9.75 6.97 -4.68
C SER A 17 8.84 7.54 -5.77
N ALA A 18 7.57 7.10 -5.83
CA ALA A 18 6.58 7.61 -6.78
C ALA A 18 6.20 9.08 -6.52
N ALA A 19 6.27 9.53 -5.26
CA ALA A 19 6.03 10.93 -4.88
C ALA A 19 7.26 11.85 -5.08
N THR A 20 8.42 11.28 -5.40
CA THR A 20 9.65 12.05 -5.64
C THR A 20 9.64 12.64 -7.05
N HIS A 21 10.17 13.86 -7.23
CA HIS A 21 10.33 14.45 -8.55
C HIS A 21 11.53 13.80 -9.27
N TRP A 22 11.26 13.20 -10.44
CA TRP A 22 12.29 12.61 -11.30
C TRP A 22 12.33 13.37 -12.64
N PRO A 23 13.53 13.63 -13.20
CA PRO A 23 13.63 14.15 -14.57
C PRO A 23 12.96 13.24 -15.61
N GLN A 24 13.01 11.93 -15.37
CA GLN A 24 12.30 10.89 -16.11
C GLN A 24 11.80 9.86 -15.11
N SER A 25 10.52 9.92 -14.76
CA SER A 25 9.95 9.05 -13.74
C SER A 25 9.62 7.67 -14.33
N PRO A 26 10.11 6.56 -13.73
CA PRO A 26 9.75 5.21 -14.18
C PRO A 26 8.26 4.90 -13.94
N PHE A 27 7.60 5.67 -13.07
CA PHE A 27 6.17 5.54 -12.77
C PHE A 27 5.27 6.20 -13.85
N GLU A 28 5.85 6.71 -14.93
CA GLU A 28 5.11 7.24 -16.08
C GLU A 28 4.90 6.21 -17.19
N ASP A 29 5.66 5.11 -17.17
CA ASP A 29 5.51 4.02 -18.12
C ASP A 29 4.29 3.15 -17.75
N PRO A 30 3.27 3.04 -18.62
CA PRO A 30 2.10 2.19 -18.38
C PRO A 30 2.45 0.73 -18.09
N ALA A 31 3.52 0.19 -18.68
CA ALA A 31 3.96 -1.19 -18.43
C ALA A 31 4.49 -1.36 -17.00
N VAL A 32 5.22 -0.36 -16.48
CA VAL A 32 5.70 -0.34 -15.09
C VAL A 32 4.52 -0.24 -14.13
N LEU A 33 3.55 0.66 -14.41
CA LEU A 33 2.36 0.81 -13.58
C LEU A 33 1.53 -0.48 -13.51
N SER A 34 1.28 -1.13 -14.66
CA SER A 34 0.59 -2.42 -14.72
C SER A 34 1.34 -3.48 -13.92
N GLY A 35 2.67 -3.58 -14.06
CA GLY A 35 3.48 -4.51 -13.30
C GLY A 35 3.42 -4.28 -11.79
N ILE A 36 3.46 -3.02 -11.33
CA ILE A 36 3.32 -2.67 -9.92
C ILE A 36 1.93 -3.06 -9.40
N CYS A 37 0.86 -2.75 -10.14
CA CYS A 37 -0.49 -3.10 -9.76
C CYS A 37 -0.66 -4.62 -9.59
N GLU A 38 -0.22 -5.39 -10.58
CA GLU A 38 -0.41 -6.85 -10.60
C GLU A 38 0.47 -7.59 -9.60
N LYS A 39 1.73 -7.18 -9.45
CA LYS A 39 2.72 -7.94 -8.68
C LYS A 39 2.90 -7.42 -7.26
N VAL A 40 2.51 -6.18 -6.98
CA VAL A 40 2.70 -5.55 -5.67
C VAL A 40 1.37 -5.16 -5.04
N VAL A 41 0.51 -4.41 -5.73
CA VAL A 41 -0.71 -3.87 -5.11
C VAL A 41 -1.75 -4.96 -4.86
N PHE A 42 -2.18 -5.70 -5.89
CA PHE A 42 -3.24 -6.70 -5.74
C PHE A 42 -2.95 -7.80 -4.71
N PRO A 43 -1.71 -8.34 -4.62
CA PRO A 43 -1.39 -9.33 -3.60
C PRO A 43 -1.42 -8.79 -2.16
N ASN A 44 -1.36 -7.47 -1.95
CA ASN A 44 -1.16 -6.87 -0.64
C ASN A 44 -2.31 -5.94 -0.19
N ILE A 45 -3.32 -5.70 -1.03
CA ILE A 45 -4.44 -4.79 -0.72
C ILE A 45 -5.65 -5.49 -0.10
N LEU A 46 -5.74 -6.82 -0.25
CA LEU A 46 -6.83 -7.62 0.31
C LEU A 46 -6.71 -7.75 1.82
N LEU A 47 -7.86 -7.93 2.49
CA LEU A 47 -7.87 -8.35 3.89
C LEU A 47 -7.33 -9.77 3.99
N ARG A 48 -6.45 -9.99 4.96
CA ARG A 48 -5.94 -11.33 5.28
C ARG A 48 -6.85 -12.01 6.29
N ASP A 49 -6.72 -13.32 6.40
CA ASP A 49 -7.48 -14.11 7.38
C ASP A 49 -7.34 -13.55 8.81
N SER A 50 -6.14 -13.11 9.20
CA SER A 50 -5.93 -12.48 10.52
C SER A 50 -6.70 -11.17 10.73
N ASP A 51 -6.93 -10.41 9.64
CA ASP A 51 -7.67 -9.15 9.68
C ASP A 51 -9.17 -9.43 9.77
N VAL A 52 -9.64 -10.49 9.10
CA VAL A 52 -11.02 -10.99 9.17
C VAL A 52 -11.31 -11.57 10.56
N GLU A 53 -10.43 -12.41 11.09
CA GLU A 53 -10.53 -12.95 12.45
C GLU A 53 -10.61 -11.84 13.49
N LEU A 54 -9.75 -10.81 13.40
CA LEU A 54 -9.80 -9.67 14.32
C LEU A 54 -11.14 -8.91 14.23
N PHE A 55 -11.68 -8.77 13.01
CA PHE A 55 -12.97 -8.12 12.81
C PHE A 55 -14.13 -8.94 13.41
N GLU A 56 -14.10 -10.27 13.25
CA GLU A 56 -15.10 -11.19 13.80
C GLU A 56 -15.03 -11.28 15.33
N ASP A 57 -13.82 -11.38 15.90
CA ASP A 57 -13.60 -11.52 17.34
C ASP A 57 -13.76 -10.19 18.11
N ASN A 58 -13.29 -9.07 17.51
CA ASN A 58 -13.33 -7.75 18.14
C ASN A 58 -13.35 -6.61 17.11
N CYS A 59 -14.48 -6.48 16.43
CA CYS A 59 -14.75 -5.40 15.46
C CYS A 59 -14.38 -3.99 15.97
N SER A 60 -14.61 -3.69 17.25
CA SER A 60 -14.30 -2.38 17.82
C SER A 60 -12.80 -2.04 17.79
N GLU A 61 -11.95 -3.04 18.04
CA GLU A 61 -10.49 -2.90 17.97
C GLU A 61 -10.03 -2.79 16.52
N TYR A 62 -10.60 -3.58 15.61
CA TYR A 62 -10.32 -3.48 14.17
C TYR A 62 -10.57 -2.06 13.66
N VAL A 63 -11.75 -1.49 13.93
CA VAL A 63 -12.11 -0.11 13.52
C VAL A 63 -11.17 0.90 14.17
N ARG A 64 -10.85 0.73 15.46
CA ARG A 64 -9.94 1.62 16.17
C ARG A 64 -8.54 1.62 15.56
N ARG A 65 -7.99 0.45 15.18
CA ARG A 65 -6.69 0.34 14.50
C ARG A 65 -6.68 1.04 13.14
N ASP A 66 -7.75 0.91 12.37
CA ASP A 66 -7.87 1.56 11.06
C ASP A 66 -7.97 3.09 11.20
N MET A 67 -8.70 3.59 12.21
CA MET A 67 -8.88 5.01 12.48
C MET A 67 -7.65 5.70 13.08
N GLU A 68 -7.00 5.08 14.06
CA GLU A 68 -5.86 5.68 14.78
C GLU A 68 -4.54 5.59 14.01
N GLY A 69 -4.52 4.90 12.86
CA GLY A 69 -3.30 4.74 12.09
C GLY A 69 -2.26 3.82 12.76
N ALA A 70 -2.65 2.99 13.73
CA ALA A 70 -1.79 1.91 14.22
C ALA A 70 -1.42 0.93 13.08
N ASP A 71 -2.23 0.92 12.01
CA ASP A 71 -2.02 0.16 10.77
C ASP A 71 -1.10 0.84 9.74
N GLN A 72 -0.41 1.93 10.06
CA GLN A 72 0.46 2.66 9.12
C GLN A 72 1.61 1.79 8.54
N GLU A 73 2.02 0.74 9.26
CA GLU A 73 3.02 -0.23 8.79
C GLU A 73 2.41 -1.54 8.26
N THR A 74 1.11 -1.56 7.91
CA THR A 74 0.49 -2.75 7.29
C THR A 74 0.71 -2.77 5.78
N ARG A 75 0.80 -3.98 5.21
CA ARG A 75 0.91 -4.16 3.75
C ARG A 75 -0.24 -3.49 2.99
N ARG A 76 -1.46 -3.61 3.53
CA ARG A 76 -2.69 -3.01 2.97
C ARG A 76 -2.58 -1.50 2.88
N ARG A 77 -2.23 -0.85 4.00
CA ARG A 77 -2.09 0.61 4.03
C ARG A 77 -0.98 1.08 3.10
N SER A 78 0.20 0.47 3.16
CA SER A 78 1.32 0.83 2.28
C SER A 78 0.95 0.68 0.80
N SER A 79 0.19 -0.36 0.43
CA SER A 79 -0.30 -0.56 -0.95
C SER A 79 -1.28 0.52 -1.39
N MET A 80 -2.21 0.92 -0.51
CA MET A 80 -3.13 2.02 -0.79
C MET A 80 -2.39 3.35 -0.97
N ASP A 81 -1.37 3.61 -0.16
CA ASP A 81 -0.58 4.83 -0.27
C ASP A 81 0.24 4.87 -1.56
N LEU A 82 0.78 3.73 -1.99
CA LEU A 82 1.44 3.61 -3.29
C LEU A 82 0.48 3.93 -4.45
N VAL A 83 -0.74 3.38 -4.45
CA VAL A 83 -1.76 3.70 -5.47
C VAL A 83 -2.07 5.20 -5.49
N LYS A 84 -2.25 5.83 -4.32
CA LYS A 84 -2.49 7.28 -4.23
C LYS A 84 -1.29 8.09 -4.72
N ALA A 85 -0.07 7.67 -4.42
CA ALA A 85 1.15 8.35 -4.87
C ALA A 85 1.27 8.31 -6.40
N MET A 86 1.10 7.12 -7.00
CA MET A 86 1.12 6.96 -8.47
C MET A 86 -0.04 7.72 -9.15
N GLY A 87 -1.24 7.73 -8.56
CA GLY A 87 -2.38 8.49 -9.06
C GLY A 87 -2.12 10.00 -9.11
N ARG A 88 -1.62 10.57 -8.00
CA ARG A 88 -1.27 12.00 -7.93
C ARG A 88 -0.19 12.41 -8.93
N LEU A 89 0.81 11.56 -9.15
CA LEU A 89 1.84 11.81 -10.16
C LEU A 89 1.21 11.94 -11.56
N ASN A 90 0.25 11.09 -11.88
CA ASN A 90 -0.40 11.08 -13.19
C ASN A 90 -1.40 12.24 -13.36
N GLU A 91 -2.06 12.67 -12.28
CA GLU A 91 -2.97 13.84 -12.28
C GLU A 91 -2.25 15.18 -12.37
N ALA A 92 -0.99 15.26 -11.91
CA ALA A 92 -0.17 16.47 -11.94
C ALA A 92 0.47 16.78 -13.31
N LYS A 93 0.24 15.93 -14.31
CA LYS A 93 0.62 16.14 -15.71
C LYS A 93 -0.44 16.94 -16.45
#